data_AF-A0AAE1KE58-F1
#
_entry.id   AF-A0AAE1KE58-F1
#
_cell.length_a   1.000
_cell.length_b   1.000
_cell.length_c   1.000
_cell.angle_alpha   90.00
_cell.angle_beta   90.00
_cell.angle_gamma   90.00
#
_symmetry.space_group_name_H-M   'P 1'
#
loop_
_entity.id
_entity.type
_entity.pdbx_description
1 polymer ?
#
loop_
_entity_poly.entity_id
_entity_poly.type
_entity_poly.pdbx_seq_one_letter_code
_entity_poly.pdbx_strand_id
1 'polypeptide(L)'
;MPSAAAESTNGRLLVLYLEHGKNSDSGSMMICSKAGSSSQRTSPFQEILGYVPDQLSSSSLGFDDNRYNGIKLDEDDAWQLQLAYAAKWQGMVLAICPYLDHYFLVSAGNAFYVCGFPNDNPQRVRKFAVGRTRYMITSLTAHFTRIAVGDCRDGILFYSYHEEARKLEQLYCDPYQRLVADCILLDADTAVVSDRKGNISVLCSEHLEENVSPECNLKLRCAYHMAEVAMRLQKGSITYRLPFDDVLQSGDGPKTSVGSFQNTIIASTLLGSMMIFIRLSREEYELLEAVQARLVVHPLTSPILGNDHNEFRSRENPVGMPKMLDGDMLTQFLELTSMQQQAILSCELPDAIKSSLKPLPPSHFQLNLVVQLLERVHHALS
;
A
#
# COMPACT_ATOMS: atom_id res chain seq x y z
N MET A 1 26.38 -27.06 15.64
CA MET A 1 25.32 -27.48 14.70
C MET A 1 24.26 -28.25 15.47
N PRO A 2 23.19 -27.61 15.96
CA PRO A 2 22.02 -28.33 16.44
C PRO A 2 21.06 -28.56 15.26
N SER A 3 20.66 -29.82 15.07
CA SER A 3 19.64 -30.23 14.12
C SER A 3 18.30 -29.59 14.51
N ALA A 4 17.79 -28.69 13.69
CA ALA A 4 16.43 -28.18 13.80
C ALA A 4 15.46 -29.35 13.53
N ALA A 5 14.90 -29.90 14.60
CA ALA A 5 13.79 -30.83 14.52
C ALA A 5 12.66 -30.13 13.77
N ALA A 6 12.24 -30.72 12.65
CA ALA A 6 11.24 -30.17 11.75
C ALA A 6 9.92 -29.91 12.51
N GLU A 7 9.64 -28.64 12.77
CA GLU A 7 8.27 -28.17 12.88
C GLU A 7 7.52 -28.67 11.65
N SER A 8 6.35 -29.27 11.86
CA SER A 8 5.47 -29.75 10.79
C SER A 8 5.41 -28.71 9.66
N THR A 9 6.09 -28.98 8.54
CA THR A 9 6.23 -28.05 7.41
C THR A 9 4.93 -27.84 6.63
N ASN A 10 3.79 -28.23 7.19
CA ASN A 10 2.47 -28.18 6.58
C ASN A 10 1.69 -26.98 7.11
N GLY A 11 1.23 -26.12 6.21
CA GLY A 11 0.31 -25.03 6.50
C GLY A 11 -1.15 -25.49 6.48
N ARG A 12 -2.03 -24.63 6.97
CA ARG A 12 -3.49 -24.82 6.90
C ARG A 12 -4.12 -23.61 6.23
N LEU A 13 -4.97 -23.85 5.25
CA LEU A 13 -5.86 -22.85 4.68
C LEU A 13 -7.22 -22.98 5.35
N LEU A 14 -7.72 -21.89 5.91
CA LEU A 14 -9.05 -21.78 6.50
C LEU A 14 -9.84 -20.74 5.71
N VAL A 15 -11.07 -21.08 5.34
CA VAL A 15 -12.04 -20.14 4.74
C VAL A 15 -13.21 -20.05 5.68
N LEU A 16 -13.51 -18.83 6.09
CA LEU A 16 -14.65 -18.49 6.92
C LEU A 16 -15.63 -17.66 6.09
N TYR A 17 -16.93 -17.86 6.28
CA TYR A 17 -17.94 -16.90 5.83
C TYR A 17 -18.60 -16.24 7.03
N LEU A 18 -19.08 -15.02 6.81
CA LEU A 18 -19.81 -14.26 7.80
C LEU A 18 -21.31 -14.51 7.56
N GLU A 19 -21.99 -15.11 8.54
CA GLU A 19 -23.43 -15.32 8.53
C GLU A 19 -24.10 -14.32 9.45
N HIS A 20 -25.23 -13.78 9.02
CA HIS A 20 -26.07 -12.92 9.84
C HIS A 20 -27.17 -13.78 10.46
N GLY A 21 -27.09 -14.02 11.78
CA GLY A 21 -28.09 -14.79 12.48
C GLY A 21 -29.38 -13.98 12.59
N LYS A 22 -30.34 -14.17 11.69
CA LYS A 22 -31.71 -13.71 11.92
C LYS A 22 -32.41 -14.74 12.79
N ASN A 23 -32.75 -14.39 14.02
CA ASN A 23 -33.63 -15.20 14.86
C ASN A 23 -34.94 -15.46 14.09
N SER A 24 -35.13 -16.71 13.67
CA SER A 24 -36.26 -17.14 12.87
C SER A 24 -37.39 -17.58 13.78
N ASP A 25 -38.10 -16.64 14.39
CA ASP A 25 -39.44 -16.89 14.93
C ASP A 25 -40.48 -16.55 13.87
N SER A 26 -40.71 -17.49 12.95
CA SER A 26 -41.95 -17.55 12.18
C SER A 26 -42.15 -18.96 11.65
N GLY A 27 -43.11 -19.66 12.27
CA GLY A 27 -43.51 -20.99 11.88
C GLY A 27 -43.96 -21.05 10.41
N SER A 28 -43.66 -22.19 9.79
CA SER A 28 -44.50 -22.86 8.79
C SER A 28 -45.57 -22.01 8.11
N MET A 29 -45.36 -21.64 6.85
CA MET A 29 -46.39 -21.78 5.81
C MET A 29 -45.75 -22.09 4.46
N MET A 30 -46.11 -23.24 3.89
CA MET A 30 -46.01 -23.51 2.46
C MET A 30 -46.80 -22.47 1.67
N ILE A 31 -46.21 -21.84 0.65
CA ILE A 31 -46.95 -21.43 -0.56
C ILE A 31 -46.07 -21.68 -1.80
N CYS A 32 -46.62 -22.45 -2.73
CA CYS A 32 -46.06 -22.76 -4.03
C CYS A 32 -46.20 -21.60 -5.04
N SER A 33 -45.30 -21.64 -6.03
CA SER A 33 -45.45 -21.31 -7.47
C SER A 33 -45.36 -19.86 -8.02
N LYS A 34 -44.33 -19.73 -8.89
CA LYS A 34 -44.24 -19.13 -10.25
C LYS A 34 -44.30 -17.61 -10.50
N ALA A 35 -43.19 -17.16 -11.11
CA ALA A 35 -43.00 -16.24 -12.25
C ALA A 35 -43.72 -14.87 -12.29
N GLY A 36 -42.93 -13.80 -12.35
CA GLY A 36 -43.36 -12.49 -12.88
C GLY A 36 -42.57 -11.28 -12.35
N SER A 37 -41.70 -10.73 -13.21
CA SER A 37 -41.27 -9.33 -13.39
C SER A 37 -40.84 -8.39 -12.24
N SER A 38 -39.72 -7.72 -12.60
CA SER A 38 -39.37 -6.28 -12.45
C SER A 38 -38.92 -5.71 -11.11
N SER A 39 -37.63 -5.33 -11.13
CA SER A 39 -37.02 -4.08 -10.64
C SER A 39 -37.54 -3.46 -9.33
N GLN A 40 -36.67 -3.40 -8.32
CA GLN A 40 -36.05 -2.14 -7.88
C GLN A 40 -34.93 -2.44 -6.87
N ARG A 41 -33.76 -1.86 -7.12
CA ARG A 41 -32.66 -1.73 -6.16
C ARG A 41 -33.12 -0.78 -5.06
N THR A 42 -32.98 -1.17 -3.80
CA THR A 42 -33.05 -0.25 -2.66
C THR A 42 -31.79 -0.39 -1.82
N SER A 43 -30.91 0.61 -1.94
CA SER A 43 -29.81 0.93 -1.05
C SER A 43 -30.33 1.58 0.24
N PRO A 44 -29.77 1.32 1.43
CA PRO A 44 -30.23 1.94 2.66
C PRO A 44 -29.32 3.12 3.04
N PHE A 45 -29.64 4.32 2.59
CA PHE A 45 -29.16 5.55 3.22
C PHE A 45 -30.29 6.57 3.17
N GLN A 46 -30.93 6.82 4.31
CA GLN A 46 -31.92 7.87 4.47
C GLN A 46 -31.22 9.15 4.91
N GLU A 47 -31.37 10.19 4.09
CA GLU A 47 -31.04 11.59 4.35
C GLU A 47 -31.91 12.14 5.50
N ILE A 48 -31.31 12.92 6.41
CA ILE A 48 -32.03 13.76 7.37
C ILE A 48 -31.66 15.22 7.10
N LEU A 49 -32.67 16.02 6.73
CA LEU A 49 -32.63 17.47 6.51
C LEU A 49 -33.15 18.22 7.77
N GLY A 50 -32.65 19.44 8.01
CA GLY A 50 -32.78 20.28 9.24
C GLY A 50 -34.19 20.75 9.66
N TYR A 51 -34.42 21.44 10.78
CA TYR A 51 -33.92 22.74 11.30
C TYR A 51 -34.34 22.85 12.81
N VAL A 52 -33.53 23.24 13.83
CA VAL A 52 -33.23 24.62 14.38
C VAL A 52 -34.22 25.06 15.52
N PRO A 53 -33.84 25.87 16.56
CA PRO A 53 -33.55 25.43 17.93
C PRO A 53 -34.54 26.02 18.99
N ASP A 54 -34.41 25.68 20.29
CA ASP A 54 -34.64 26.67 21.36
C ASP A 54 -34.29 26.20 22.80
N GLN A 55 -33.57 27.11 23.47
CA GLN A 55 -33.65 27.56 24.87
C GLN A 55 -33.18 26.72 26.08
N LEU A 56 -32.32 27.42 26.83
CA LEU A 56 -31.78 27.17 28.15
C LEU A 56 -32.88 27.19 29.23
N SER A 57 -32.78 26.31 30.23
CA SER A 57 -33.02 26.66 31.64
C SER A 57 -32.53 25.57 32.60
N SER A 58 -31.84 26.03 33.64
CA SER A 58 -31.35 25.29 34.79
C SER A 58 -32.40 25.17 35.89
N SER A 59 -32.55 23.99 36.50
CA SER A 59 -32.84 23.87 37.93
C SER A 59 -32.55 22.46 38.46
N SER A 60 -32.00 22.46 39.66
CA SER A 60 -31.60 21.31 40.47
C SER A 60 -32.76 20.83 41.33
N LEU A 61 -32.87 19.51 41.55
CA LEU A 61 -33.19 18.78 42.80
C LEU A 61 -34.05 17.54 42.52
N GLY A 62 -33.67 16.42 43.15
CA GLY A 62 -34.54 15.28 43.39
C GLY A 62 -33.95 13.95 42.95
N PHE A 63 -33.22 13.29 43.84
CA PHE A 63 -33.07 11.85 43.79
C PHE A 63 -34.47 11.25 43.96
N ASP A 64 -34.95 10.52 42.96
CA ASP A 64 -36.02 9.56 43.16
C ASP A 64 -35.78 8.32 42.31
N ASP A 65 -35.86 7.20 43.00
CA ASP A 65 -35.56 5.86 42.54
C ASP A 65 -36.57 5.35 41.51
N ASN A 66 -36.13 4.32 40.77
CA ASN A 66 -36.96 3.43 39.97
C ASN A 66 -37.59 4.02 38.71
N ARG A 67 -36.83 3.94 37.61
CA ARG A 67 -37.24 3.33 36.33
C ARG A 67 -36.05 3.32 35.36
N TYR A 68 -35.10 2.42 35.58
CA TYR A 68 -34.31 1.92 34.46
C TYR A 68 -35.23 1.06 33.60
N ASN A 69 -35.95 1.70 32.68
CA ASN A 69 -36.39 1.01 31.48
C ASN A 69 -35.09 0.66 30.76
N GLY A 70 -34.60 -0.55 31.01
CA GLY A 70 -33.49 -1.10 30.26
C GLY A 70 -33.84 -0.94 28.79
N ILE A 71 -33.06 -0.12 28.08
CA ILE A 71 -32.97 -0.25 26.64
C ILE A 71 -32.44 -1.67 26.48
N LYS A 72 -33.34 -2.62 26.21
CA LYS A 72 -32.97 -3.87 25.57
C LYS A 72 -32.29 -3.43 24.28
N LEU A 73 -30.95 -3.38 24.31
CA LEU A 73 -30.19 -3.57 23.10
C LEU A 73 -30.66 -4.93 22.59
N ASP A 74 -31.37 -4.94 21.47
CA ASP A 74 -31.62 -6.18 20.73
C ASP A 74 -30.25 -6.81 20.48
N GLU A 75 -29.89 -7.82 21.28
CA GLU A 75 -28.72 -8.70 21.05
C GLU A 75 -28.99 -9.65 19.85
N ASP A 76 -29.88 -9.27 18.93
CA ASP A 76 -30.44 -10.16 17.92
C ASP A 76 -29.78 -10.03 16.53
N ASP A 77 -28.79 -9.15 16.38
CA ASP A 77 -28.00 -9.00 15.15
C ASP A 77 -26.54 -9.48 15.33
N ALA A 78 -26.37 -10.71 15.83
CA ALA A 78 -25.05 -11.30 15.98
C ALA A 78 -24.54 -11.84 14.63
N TRP A 79 -23.53 -11.17 14.06
CA TRP A 79 -22.74 -11.72 12.96
C TRP A 79 -21.87 -12.87 13.48
N GLN A 80 -21.97 -14.04 12.85
CA GLN A 80 -21.22 -15.23 13.23
C GLN A 80 -20.24 -15.62 12.11
N LEU A 81 -18.99 -15.91 12.49
CA LEU A 81 -18.00 -16.51 11.59
C LEU A 81 -18.18 -18.02 11.58
N GLN A 82 -18.49 -18.60 10.42
CA GLN A 82 -18.60 -20.04 10.24
C GLN A 82 -17.49 -20.57 9.33
N LEU A 83 -16.95 -21.73 9.70
CA LEU A 83 -15.91 -22.41 8.92
C LEU A 83 -16.53 -23.07 7.68
N ALA A 84 -16.26 -22.52 6.50
CA ALA A 84 -16.67 -23.12 5.22
C ALA A 84 -15.71 -24.22 4.78
N TYR A 85 -14.39 -23.98 4.90
CA TYR A 85 -13.38 -24.87 4.36
C TYR A 85 -12.13 -24.88 5.22
N ALA A 86 -11.58 -26.06 5.45
CA ALA A 86 -10.27 -26.24 6.08
C ALA A 86 -9.47 -27.33 5.34
N ALA A 87 -8.25 -27.02 4.94
CA ALA A 87 -7.36 -28.00 4.33
C ALA A 87 -5.91 -27.83 4.76
N LYS A 88 -5.22 -28.97 4.91
CA LYS A 88 -3.77 -29.03 5.12
C LYS A 88 -3.05 -28.97 3.77
N TRP A 89 -2.05 -28.12 3.67
CA TRP A 89 -1.26 -27.92 2.46
C TRP A 89 0.21 -28.22 2.77
N GLN A 90 0.93 -28.71 1.76
CA GLN A 90 2.37 -28.97 1.89
C GLN A 90 3.11 -27.63 1.79
N GLY A 91 3.85 -27.26 2.83
CA GLY A 91 4.48 -25.95 2.96
C GLY A 91 3.65 -25.00 3.84
N MET A 92 4.33 -24.08 4.52
CA MET A 92 3.70 -23.02 5.31
C MET A 92 2.92 -22.07 4.40
N VAL A 93 1.69 -21.73 4.77
CA VAL A 93 0.86 -20.76 4.07
C VAL A 93 1.15 -19.38 4.66
N LEU A 94 1.82 -18.51 3.89
CA LEU A 94 2.35 -17.23 4.40
C LEU A 94 1.64 -15.99 3.82
N ALA A 95 1.06 -16.13 2.64
CA ALA A 95 0.41 -15.04 1.92
C ALA A 95 -0.81 -15.54 1.15
N ILE A 96 -1.87 -14.72 1.20
CA ILE A 96 -3.12 -14.90 0.46
C ILE A 96 -3.50 -13.54 -0.10
N CYS A 97 -3.96 -13.47 -1.35
CA CYS A 97 -4.48 -12.24 -1.93
C CYS A 97 -5.62 -12.50 -2.93
N PRO A 98 -6.59 -11.57 -3.07
CA PRO A 98 -7.64 -11.67 -4.08
C PRO A 98 -7.08 -11.56 -5.50
N TYR A 99 -7.74 -12.17 -6.47
CA TYR A 99 -7.31 -12.17 -7.87
C TYR A 99 -8.49 -12.22 -8.83
N LEU A 100 -8.58 -11.24 -9.75
CA LEU A 100 -9.64 -11.16 -10.78
C LEU A 100 -11.08 -11.29 -10.24
N ASP A 101 -11.35 -10.86 -9.00
CA ASP A 101 -12.64 -10.91 -8.29
C ASP A 101 -13.24 -12.29 -7.98
N HIS A 102 -12.90 -13.33 -8.74
CA HIS A 102 -13.46 -14.69 -8.59
C HIS A 102 -12.40 -15.75 -8.25
N TYR A 103 -11.12 -15.37 -8.28
CA TYR A 103 -10.02 -16.18 -7.80
C TYR A 103 -9.37 -15.55 -6.57
N PHE A 104 -8.54 -16.34 -5.92
CA PHE A 104 -7.60 -15.88 -4.91
C PHE A 104 -6.31 -16.69 -5.02
N LEU A 105 -5.20 -16.07 -4.68
CA LEU A 105 -3.89 -16.69 -4.66
C LEU A 105 -3.56 -17.15 -3.25
N VAL A 106 -2.91 -18.30 -3.15
CA VAL A 106 -2.42 -18.83 -1.86
C VAL A 106 -1.01 -19.33 -2.05
N SER A 107 -0.09 -18.89 -1.20
CA SER A 107 1.25 -19.48 -1.10
C SER A 107 1.25 -20.68 -0.16
N ALA A 108 2.08 -21.67 -0.45
CA ALA A 108 2.44 -22.75 0.47
C ALA A 108 3.89 -23.18 0.20
N GLY A 109 4.81 -22.83 1.11
CA GLY A 109 6.25 -23.06 0.92
C GLY A 109 6.78 -22.29 -0.29
N ASN A 110 7.37 -22.99 -1.26
CA ASN A 110 7.87 -22.40 -2.52
C ASN A 110 6.89 -22.53 -3.70
N ALA A 111 5.63 -22.86 -3.43
CA ALA A 111 4.58 -22.95 -4.44
C ALA A 111 3.49 -21.94 -4.14
N PHE A 112 2.85 -21.41 -5.16
CA PHE A 112 1.60 -20.66 -5.03
C PHE A 112 0.56 -21.20 -5.99
N TYR A 113 -0.70 -21.00 -5.65
CA TYR A 113 -1.84 -21.63 -6.32
C TYR A 113 -2.86 -20.56 -6.69
N VAL A 114 -3.39 -20.67 -7.91
CA VAL A 114 -4.62 -19.97 -8.29
C VAL A 114 -5.79 -20.81 -7.81
N CYS A 115 -6.57 -20.26 -6.90
CA CYS A 115 -7.70 -20.91 -6.28
C CYS A 115 -9.00 -20.15 -6.53
N GLY A 116 -10.11 -20.85 -6.42
CA GLY A 116 -11.43 -20.23 -6.51
C GLY A 116 -12.51 -21.16 -5.98
N PHE A 117 -13.69 -20.61 -5.78
CA PHE A 117 -14.87 -21.34 -5.35
C PHE A 117 -15.64 -21.80 -6.59
N PRO A 118 -15.84 -23.12 -6.80
CA PRO A 118 -16.67 -23.60 -7.89
C PRO A 118 -18.12 -23.20 -7.64
N ASN A 119 -18.82 -22.80 -8.70
CA ASN A 119 -20.22 -22.37 -8.64
C ASN A 119 -21.14 -23.42 -7.99
N ASP A 120 -20.81 -24.70 -8.14
CA ASP A 120 -21.63 -25.80 -7.62
C ASP A 120 -21.52 -25.97 -6.10
N ASN A 121 -20.44 -25.48 -5.47
CA ASN A 121 -20.24 -25.60 -4.03
C ASN A 121 -19.32 -24.49 -3.48
N PRO A 122 -19.88 -23.40 -2.94
CA PRO A 122 -19.11 -22.28 -2.38
C PRO A 122 -18.32 -22.66 -1.12
N GLN A 123 -18.57 -23.83 -0.52
CA GLN A 123 -17.85 -24.34 0.65
C GLN A 123 -16.61 -25.17 0.26
N ARG A 124 -16.30 -25.31 -1.03
CA ARG A 124 -15.12 -26.08 -1.48
C ARG A 124 -14.14 -25.19 -2.24
N VAL A 125 -12.87 -25.19 -1.84
CA VAL A 125 -11.82 -24.53 -2.62
C VAL A 125 -11.31 -25.47 -3.72
N ARG A 126 -11.25 -24.98 -4.96
CA ARG A 126 -10.61 -25.64 -6.09
C ARG A 126 -9.27 -24.98 -6.42
N LYS A 127 -8.26 -25.81 -6.73
CA LYS A 127 -6.97 -25.36 -7.28
C LYS A 127 -7.04 -25.43 -8.80
N PHE A 128 -6.73 -24.32 -9.49
CA PHE A 128 -6.79 -24.21 -10.95
C PHE A 128 -5.40 -24.30 -11.59
N ALA A 129 -4.41 -23.62 -11.01
CA ALA A 129 -3.02 -23.66 -11.46
C ALA A 129 -2.07 -23.60 -10.27
N VAL A 130 -0.81 -23.98 -10.51
CA VAL A 130 0.29 -23.90 -9.54
C VAL A 130 1.52 -23.29 -10.21
N GLY A 131 2.12 -22.32 -9.54
CA GLY A 131 3.42 -21.76 -9.86
C GLY A 131 4.41 -22.09 -8.77
N ARG A 132 5.71 -22.15 -9.10
CA ARG A 132 6.76 -22.48 -8.14
C ARG A 132 7.94 -21.53 -8.29
N THR A 133 8.46 -21.13 -7.14
CA THR A 133 9.70 -20.35 -7.02
C THR A 133 10.82 -21.26 -6.52
N ARG A 134 12.06 -20.78 -6.59
CA ARG A 134 13.21 -21.54 -6.05
C ARG A 134 13.18 -21.58 -4.53
N TYR A 135 12.79 -20.47 -3.90
CA TYR A 135 12.79 -20.32 -2.45
C TYR A 135 11.38 -20.09 -1.89
N MET A 136 11.26 -20.09 -0.56
CA MET A 136 9.98 -19.95 0.12
C MET A 136 9.34 -18.59 -0.19
N ILE A 137 8.08 -18.61 -0.62
CA ILE A 137 7.29 -17.43 -0.94
C ILE A 137 6.89 -16.74 0.36
N THR A 138 7.20 -15.46 0.50
CA THR A 138 6.90 -14.65 1.69
C THR A 138 5.80 -13.63 1.44
N SER A 139 5.62 -13.17 0.20
CA SER A 139 4.60 -12.19 -0.17
C SER A 139 3.94 -12.54 -1.51
N LEU A 140 2.64 -12.26 -1.61
CA LEU A 140 1.84 -12.42 -2.82
C LEU A 140 0.94 -11.21 -2.99
N THR A 141 0.95 -10.64 -4.19
CA THR A 141 0.09 -9.52 -4.56
C THR A 141 -0.29 -9.63 -6.03
N ALA A 142 -1.39 -8.99 -6.42
CA ALA A 142 -1.85 -9.00 -7.80
C ALA A 142 -2.45 -7.65 -8.17
N HIS A 143 -2.31 -7.30 -9.45
CA HIS A 143 -2.92 -6.14 -10.06
C HIS A 143 -3.43 -6.52 -11.45
N PHE A 144 -4.76 -6.54 -11.62
CA PHE A 144 -5.43 -7.16 -12.77
C PHE A 144 -4.89 -8.58 -13.04
N THR A 145 -4.35 -8.83 -14.23
CA THR A 145 -3.83 -10.13 -14.65
C THR A 145 -2.40 -10.38 -14.17
N ARG A 146 -1.69 -9.34 -13.68
CA ARG A 146 -0.31 -9.45 -13.21
C ARG A 146 -0.28 -9.93 -11.77
N ILE A 147 0.56 -10.92 -11.51
CA ILE A 147 0.82 -11.47 -10.19
C ILE A 147 2.27 -11.17 -9.84
N ALA A 148 2.54 -10.65 -8.65
CA ALA A 148 3.89 -10.52 -8.11
C ALA A 148 4.07 -11.44 -6.91
N VAL A 149 5.17 -12.19 -6.94
CA VAL A 149 5.53 -13.21 -5.96
C VAL A 149 6.88 -12.83 -5.37
N GLY A 150 6.89 -12.47 -4.09
CA GLY A 150 8.12 -12.21 -3.34
C GLY A 150 8.57 -13.47 -2.61
N ASP A 151 9.84 -13.84 -2.77
CA ASP A 151 10.42 -14.95 -2.03
C ASP A 151 11.51 -14.49 -1.05
N CYS A 152 11.95 -15.43 -0.19
CA CYS A 152 12.89 -15.12 0.87
C CYS A 152 14.35 -14.95 0.41
N ARG A 153 14.68 -14.92 -0.88
CA ARG A 153 16.08 -14.83 -1.35
C ARG A 153 16.30 -14.19 -2.72
N ASP A 154 15.55 -14.58 -3.74
CA ASP A 154 15.70 -14.12 -5.12
C ASP A 154 15.00 -12.79 -5.41
N GLY A 155 14.25 -12.24 -4.45
CA GLY A 155 13.52 -11.00 -4.65
C GLY A 155 12.10 -11.26 -5.14
N ILE A 156 11.67 -10.47 -6.14
CA ILE A 156 10.31 -10.56 -6.70
C ILE A 156 10.29 -11.17 -8.11
N LEU A 157 9.20 -11.89 -8.39
CA LEU A 157 8.95 -12.56 -9.66
C LEU A 157 7.56 -12.17 -10.14
N PHE A 158 7.43 -11.83 -11.42
CA PHE A 158 6.14 -11.53 -12.04
C PHE A 158 5.62 -12.73 -12.82
N TYR A 159 4.32 -12.99 -12.65
CA TYR A 159 3.60 -14.05 -13.34
C TYR A 159 2.34 -13.51 -14.02
N SER A 160 1.87 -14.24 -15.03
CA SER A 160 0.53 -14.12 -15.60
C SER A 160 -0.18 -15.47 -15.58
N TYR A 161 -1.49 -15.45 -15.35
CA TYR A 161 -2.34 -16.62 -15.39
C TYR A 161 -3.14 -16.66 -16.68
N HIS A 162 -2.95 -17.72 -17.46
CA HIS A 162 -3.71 -18.01 -18.67
C HIS A 162 -4.90 -18.90 -18.31
N GLU A 163 -6.09 -18.32 -18.25
CA GLU A 163 -7.31 -19.01 -17.77
C GLU A 163 -7.70 -20.22 -18.63
N GLU A 164 -7.64 -20.09 -19.96
CA GLU A 164 -8.01 -21.16 -20.90
C GLU A 164 -7.07 -22.36 -20.76
N ALA A 165 -5.77 -22.11 -20.66
CA ALA A 165 -4.74 -23.14 -20.51
C ALA A 165 -4.58 -23.62 -19.07
N ARG A 166 -5.19 -22.92 -18.10
CA ARG A 166 -4.98 -23.10 -16.64
C ARG A 166 -3.51 -23.17 -16.28
N LYS A 167 -2.72 -22.26 -16.85
CA LYS A 167 -1.26 -22.26 -16.72
C LYS A 167 -0.78 -20.91 -16.20
N LEU A 168 0.21 -20.96 -15.30
CA LEU A 168 0.96 -19.79 -14.89
C LEU A 168 2.23 -19.69 -15.73
N GLU A 169 2.51 -18.48 -16.21
CA GLU A 169 3.72 -18.15 -16.95
C GLU A 169 4.51 -17.10 -16.17
N GLN A 170 5.80 -17.36 -15.98
CA GLN A 170 6.70 -16.38 -15.38
C GLN A 170 7.17 -15.40 -16.45
N LEU A 171 6.94 -14.12 -16.20
CA LEU A 171 7.22 -13.05 -17.16
C LEU A 171 8.50 -12.29 -16.81
N TYR A 172 8.68 -11.95 -15.53
CA TYR A 172 9.80 -11.11 -15.10
C TYR A 172 10.46 -11.57 -13.80
N CYS A 173 11.75 -11.25 -13.66
CA CYS A 173 12.56 -11.51 -12.46
C CYS A 173 13.27 -10.25 -11.96
N ASP A 174 13.39 -10.14 -10.64
CA ASP A 174 14.25 -9.17 -9.98
C ASP A 174 15.73 -9.39 -10.35
N PRO A 175 16.46 -8.35 -10.80
CA PRO A 175 17.88 -8.45 -11.11
C PRO A 175 18.80 -8.61 -9.88
N TYR A 176 18.31 -8.37 -8.66
CA TYR A 176 19.14 -8.56 -7.45
C TYR A 176 18.45 -9.40 -6.38
N GLN A 177 19.27 -10.13 -5.62
CA GLN A 177 18.81 -10.96 -4.51
C GLN A 177 18.31 -10.07 -3.36
N ARG A 178 17.05 -10.25 -2.98
CA ARG A 178 16.41 -9.55 -1.86
C ARG A 178 15.71 -10.53 -0.94
N LEU A 179 15.85 -10.29 0.36
CA LEU A 179 15.08 -10.98 1.39
C LEU A 179 13.70 -10.30 1.49
N VAL A 180 12.75 -10.65 0.62
CA VAL A 180 11.48 -9.90 0.54
C VAL A 180 10.71 -9.99 1.86
N ALA A 181 10.41 -8.84 2.44
CA ALA A 181 9.52 -8.66 3.59
C ALA A 181 8.07 -8.52 3.13
N ASP A 182 7.79 -7.56 2.23
CA ASP A 182 6.50 -7.40 1.57
C ASP A 182 6.65 -6.77 0.18
N CYS A 183 5.64 -6.89 -0.68
CA CYS A 183 5.62 -6.25 -1.98
C CYS A 183 4.20 -5.86 -2.42
N ILE A 184 4.10 -4.81 -3.24
CA ILE A 184 2.87 -4.37 -3.89
C ILE A 184 3.11 -4.05 -5.36
N LEU A 185 2.09 -4.30 -6.19
CA LEU A 185 2.04 -3.80 -7.56
C LEU A 185 1.32 -2.44 -7.57
N LEU A 186 1.96 -1.41 -8.12
CA LEU A 186 1.33 -0.09 -8.31
C LEU A 186 0.45 -0.07 -9.56
N ASP A 187 0.93 -0.76 -10.58
CA ASP A 187 0.31 -1.00 -11.87
C ASP A 187 0.80 -2.36 -12.43
N ALA A 188 0.54 -2.65 -13.71
CA ALA A 188 0.92 -3.93 -14.32
C ALA A 188 2.44 -4.11 -14.46
N ASP A 189 3.22 -3.02 -14.43
CA ASP A 189 4.63 -3.04 -14.79
C ASP A 189 5.54 -2.57 -13.65
N THR A 190 4.98 -1.94 -12.61
CA THR A 190 5.72 -1.34 -11.49
C THR A 190 5.38 -2.03 -10.19
N ALA A 191 6.41 -2.53 -9.51
CA ALA A 191 6.32 -3.05 -8.15
C ALA A 191 7.16 -2.24 -7.17
N VAL A 192 6.69 -2.20 -5.92
CA VAL A 192 7.46 -1.72 -4.78
C VAL A 192 7.70 -2.87 -3.82
N VAL A 193 8.94 -3.01 -3.39
CA VAL A 193 9.42 -4.13 -2.60
C VAL A 193 10.09 -3.60 -1.36
N SER A 194 9.69 -4.14 -0.21
CA SER A 194 10.40 -4.02 1.04
C SER A 194 11.25 -5.26 1.27
N ASP A 195 12.50 -5.07 1.67
CA ASP A 195 13.37 -6.16 2.10
C ASP A 195 13.61 -6.15 3.62
N ARG A 196 14.01 -7.31 4.14
CA ARG A 196 14.33 -7.51 5.56
C ARG A 196 15.63 -6.85 6.01
N LYS A 197 16.34 -6.19 5.09
CA LYS A 197 17.53 -5.40 5.40
C LYS A 197 17.19 -3.91 5.59
N GLY A 198 15.93 -3.55 5.39
CA GLY A 198 15.41 -2.21 5.58
C GLY A 198 15.51 -1.32 4.35
N ASN A 199 15.59 -1.90 3.14
CA ASN A 199 15.50 -1.15 1.90
C ASN A 199 14.08 -1.23 1.31
N ILE A 200 13.66 -0.12 0.72
CA ILE A 200 12.54 -0.06 -0.22
C ILE A 200 13.12 0.09 -1.62
N SER A 201 12.63 -0.69 -2.57
CA SER A 201 13.02 -0.67 -3.97
C SER A 201 11.81 -0.56 -4.88
N VAL A 202 11.91 0.27 -5.92
CA VAL A 202 10.91 0.36 -6.99
C VAL A 202 11.47 -0.31 -8.23
N LEU A 203 10.79 -1.36 -8.70
CA LEU A 203 11.17 -2.16 -9.86
C LEU A 203 10.13 -1.96 -10.96
N CYS A 204 10.58 -1.78 -12.20
CA CYS A 204 9.70 -1.67 -13.37
C CYS A 204 10.10 -2.67 -14.45
N SER A 205 9.13 -3.25 -15.15
CA SER A 205 9.36 -3.85 -16.46
C SER A 205 9.38 -2.75 -17.52
N GLU A 206 10.45 -2.67 -18.31
CA GLU A 206 10.46 -1.87 -19.54
C GLU A 206 10.07 -2.82 -20.70
N HIS A 207 9.08 -2.46 -21.52
CA HIS A 207 8.66 -3.24 -22.70
C HIS A 207 9.71 -3.17 -23.83
N LEU A 208 10.93 -3.61 -23.54
CA LEU A 208 12.00 -3.70 -24.51
C LEU A 208 12.08 -5.14 -25.04
N GLU A 209 11.45 -5.32 -26.20
CA GLU A 209 11.53 -6.44 -27.14
C GLU A 209 11.17 -7.85 -26.62
N GLU A 210 10.40 -8.59 -27.42
CA GLU A 210 9.84 -9.94 -27.14
C GLU A 210 10.87 -11.06 -26.88
N ASN A 211 12.17 -10.77 -26.75
CA ASN A 211 13.23 -11.77 -26.74
C ASN A 211 14.22 -11.68 -25.55
N VAL A 212 13.91 -10.93 -24.49
CA VAL A 212 14.75 -10.95 -23.28
C VAL A 212 14.41 -12.17 -22.43
N SER A 213 15.42 -13.00 -22.13
CA SER A 213 15.31 -14.12 -21.19
C SER A 213 14.61 -13.67 -19.89
N PRO A 214 13.66 -14.44 -19.34
CA PRO A 214 12.94 -14.08 -18.11
C PRO A 214 13.86 -14.03 -16.89
N GLU A 215 15.15 -14.38 -17.01
CA GLU A 215 16.03 -14.61 -15.88
C GLU A 215 16.44 -13.34 -15.11
N CYS A 216 16.40 -12.12 -15.69
CA CYS A 216 16.72 -10.84 -15.02
C CYS A 216 16.27 -9.63 -15.87
N ASN A 217 14.97 -9.35 -15.98
CA ASN A 217 14.44 -8.32 -16.90
C ASN A 217 13.64 -7.20 -16.20
N LEU A 218 13.50 -7.22 -14.87
CA LEU A 218 13.07 -6.02 -14.14
C LEU A 218 14.22 -5.03 -14.02
N LYS A 219 13.89 -3.74 -14.01
CA LYS A 219 14.84 -2.64 -13.82
C LYS A 219 14.56 -1.94 -12.51
N LEU A 220 15.59 -1.83 -11.68
CA LEU A 220 15.55 -1.00 -10.48
C LEU A 220 15.49 0.47 -10.89
N ARG A 221 14.42 1.17 -10.52
CA ARG A 221 14.22 2.59 -10.82
C ARG A 221 14.79 3.47 -9.74
N CYS A 222 14.49 3.14 -8.49
CA CYS A 222 15.03 3.82 -7.33
C CYS A 222 14.98 2.90 -6.11
N ALA A 223 15.80 3.24 -5.12
CA ALA A 223 15.82 2.55 -3.84
C ALA A 223 16.13 3.53 -2.70
N TYR A 224 15.75 3.12 -1.49
CA TYR A 224 15.89 3.92 -0.28
C TYR A 224 16.12 3.03 0.93
N HIS A 225 17.21 3.30 1.66
CA HIS A 225 17.48 2.63 2.93
C HIS A 225 16.74 3.35 4.07
N MET A 226 15.72 2.68 4.61
CA MET A 226 14.93 3.16 5.75
C MET A 226 15.62 2.91 7.10
N ALA A 227 16.62 2.01 7.13
CA ALA A 227 17.20 1.44 8.36
C ALA A 227 16.19 0.68 9.23
N GLU A 228 15.02 0.37 8.69
CA GLU A 228 13.96 -0.37 9.35
C GLU A 228 13.20 -1.23 8.34
N VAL A 229 12.74 -2.40 8.76
CA VAL A 229 11.99 -3.31 7.89
C VAL A 229 10.54 -2.85 7.79
N ALA A 230 10.10 -2.48 6.59
CA ALA A 230 8.68 -2.31 6.32
C ALA A 230 8.01 -3.69 6.19
N MET A 231 7.10 -3.98 7.12
CA MET A 231 6.41 -5.26 7.25
C MET A 231 5.16 -5.35 6.41
N ARG A 232 4.51 -4.21 6.12
CA ARG A 232 3.35 -4.14 5.24
C ARG A 232 3.42 -2.92 4.34
N LEU A 233 3.15 -3.13 3.06
CA LEU A 233 2.99 -2.09 2.06
C LEU A 233 1.52 -2.00 1.64
N GLN A 234 0.99 -0.79 1.52
CA GLN A 234 -0.38 -0.55 1.09
C GLN A 234 -0.46 0.68 0.19
N LYS A 235 -1.18 0.56 -0.93
CA LYS A 235 -1.56 1.71 -1.75
C LYS A 235 -2.70 2.47 -1.05
N GLY A 236 -2.53 3.77 -0.82
CA GLY A 236 -3.55 4.55 -0.13
C GLY A 236 -3.10 5.96 0.20
N SER A 237 -4.04 6.76 0.72
CA SER A 237 -3.79 8.10 1.25
C SER A 237 -4.32 8.18 2.68
N ILE A 238 -3.70 9.02 3.51
CA ILE A 238 -4.12 9.29 4.89
C ILE A 238 -5.00 10.55 4.97
N THR A 239 -5.06 11.34 3.89
CA THR A 239 -5.85 12.57 3.84
C THR A 239 -7.35 12.31 4.03
N TYR A 240 -7.98 13.10 4.89
CA TYR A 240 -9.43 13.11 5.07
C TYR A 240 -10.10 13.70 3.81
N ARG A 241 -10.93 12.91 3.13
CA ARG A 241 -11.78 13.39 2.01
C ARG A 241 -13.16 13.75 2.53
N LEU A 242 -13.58 14.98 2.30
CA LEU A 242 -14.97 15.38 2.54
C LEU A 242 -15.85 14.81 1.40
N PRO A 243 -17.08 14.33 1.68
CA PRO A 243 -17.99 13.81 0.66
C PRO A 243 -18.29 14.78 -0.51
N PHE A 244 -18.06 16.08 -0.30
CA PHE A 244 -18.28 17.13 -1.30
C PHE A 244 -17.15 17.24 -2.35
N ASP A 245 -15.95 16.71 -2.08
CA ASP A 245 -14.78 16.81 -2.98
C ASP A 245 -14.90 15.91 -4.23
N ASP A 246 -15.72 14.86 -4.17
CA ASP A 246 -15.98 13.96 -5.32
C ASP A 246 -16.92 14.60 -6.36
N VAL A 247 -17.79 15.53 -5.95
CA VAL A 247 -18.73 16.22 -6.85
C VAL A 247 -18.03 17.28 -7.70
N LEU A 248 -16.98 17.92 -7.18
CA LEU A 248 -16.22 18.96 -7.88
C LEU A 248 -15.20 18.40 -8.89
N GLN A 249 -14.79 17.12 -8.76
CA GLN A 249 -13.90 16.46 -9.72
C GLN A 249 -14.58 16.06 -11.03
N SER A 250 -15.92 16.15 -11.11
CA SER A 250 -16.69 15.86 -12.33
C SER A 250 -16.87 17.08 -13.25
N GLY A 251 -16.36 18.26 -12.87
CA GLY A 251 -16.42 19.49 -13.66
C GLY A 251 -15.17 19.70 -14.52
N ASP A 252 -15.37 20.14 -15.76
CA ASP A 252 -14.37 20.36 -16.83
C ASP A 252 -13.45 21.59 -16.59
N GLY A 253 -13.07 21.84 -15.34
CA GLY A 253 -12.15 22.91 -14.95
C GLY A 253 -10.67 22.51 -15.12
N PRO A 254 -9.73 23.48 -15.17
CA PRO A 254 -8.31 23.17 -15.26
C PRO A 254 -7.93 22.34 -14.03
N LYS A 255 -7.58 21.08 -14.27
CA LYS A 255 -7.18 20.10 -13.26
C LYS A 255 -5.98 20.65 -12.48
N THR A 256 -6.22 21.37 -11.39
CA THR A 256 -5.22 21.49 -10.32
C THR A 256 -4.89 20.05 -9.92
N SER A 257 -3.60 19.73 -9.78
CA SER A 257 -3.02 18.38 -9.74
C SER A 257 -3.42 17.50 -8.52
N VAL A 258 -4.56 17.79 -7.90
CA VAL A 258 -5.15 17.16 -6.72
C VAL A 258 -5.66 15.73 -7.02
N GLY A 259 -5.59 15.27 -8.27
CA GLY A 259 -5.88 13.88 -8.66
C GLY A 259 -4.75 12.87 -8.41
N SER A 260 -3.56 13.29 -7.95
CA SER A 260 -2.36 12.42 -7.94
C SER A 260 -2.18 11.54 -6.69
N PHE A 261 -3.03 11.66 -5.66
CA PHE A 261 -2.92 10.85 -4.43
C PHE A 261 -3.26 9.36 -4.62
N GLN A 262 -3.75 8.98 -5.80
CA GLN A 262 -3.95 7.59 -6.16
C GLN A 262 -2.65 6.78 -6.26
N ASN A 263 -1.47 7.41 -6.17
CA ASN A 263 -0.17 6.74 -6.28
C ASN A 263 0.73 6.92 -5.03
N THR A 264 0.13 7.10 -3.86
CA THR A 264 0.85 7.09 -2.59
C THR A 264 0.95 5.67 -2.03
N ILE A 265 2.09 5.35 -1.42
CA ILE A 265 2.33 4.08 -0.75
C ILE A 265 2.55 4.36 0.73
N ILE A 266 1.82 3.64 1.57
CA ILE A 266 1.97 3.66 3.01
C ILE A 266 2.69 2.36 3.39
N ALA A 267 3.72 2.49 4.20
CA ALA A 267 4.50 1.39 4.74
C ALA A 267 4.40 1.41 6.26
N SER A 268 4.02 0.29 6.87
CA SER A 268 4.14 0.10 8.31
C SER A 268 5.36 -0.74 8.61
N THR A 269 6.11 -0.35 9.62
CA THR A 269 7.43 -0.91 9.92
C THR A 269 7.43 -1.75 11.19
N LEU A 270 8.49 -2.54 11.38
CA LEU A 270 8.60 -3.49 12.49
C LEU A 270 8.62 -2.84 13.88
N LEU A 271 9.16 -1.64 14.01
CA LEU A 271 9.25 -0.83 15.25
C LEU A 271 8.02 0.07 15.46
N GLY A 272 7.02 0.00 14.57
CA GLY A 272 5.73 0.70 14.71
C GLY A 272 5.66 2.06 14.03
N SER A 273 6.66 2.44 13.23
CA SER A 273 6.63 3.65 12.41
C SER A 273 5.72 3.48 11.19
N MET A 274 5.19 4.60 10.69
CA MET A 274 4.48 4.68 9.41
C MET A 274 5.24 5.60 8.48
N MET A 275 5.43 5.14 7.25
CA MET A 275 6.26 5.81 6.26
C MET A 275 5.47 5.96 4.98
N ILE A 276 5.55 7.14 4.36
CA ILE A 276 4.68 7.49 3.23
C ILE A 276 5.57 7.86 2.05
N PHE A 277 5.40 7.14 0.95
CA PHE A 277 6.10 7.39 -0.30
C PHE A 277 5.16 8.06 -1.29
N ILE A 278 5.56 9.25 -1.72
CA ILE A 278 4.80 10.05 -2.68
C ILE A 278 5.53 10.02 -4.02
N ARG A 279 4.79 9.77 -5.10
CA ARG A 279 5.30 9.90 -6.46
C ARG A 279 5.37 11.38 -6.84
N LEU A 280 6.56 11.82 -7.24
CA LEU A 280 6.81 13.18 -7.73
C LEU A 280 6.89 13.21 -9.26
N SER A 281 6.60 14.36 -9.86
CA SER A 281 7.01 14.64 -11.23
C SER A 281 8.53 14.72 -11.32
N ARG A 282 9.08 14.60 -12.54
CA ARG A 282 10.53 14.71 -12.75
C ARG A 282 11.05 16.09 -12.35
N GLU A 283 10.30 17.13 -12.68
CA GLU A 283 10.65 18.52 -12.40
C GLU A 283 10.62 18.80 -10.89
N GLU A 284 9.61 18.30 -10.19
CA GLU A 284 9.51 18.37 -8.73
C GLU A 284 10.66 17.63 -8.05
N TYR A 285 10.98 16.42 -8.52
CA TYR A 285 12.10 15.63 -8.01
C TYR A 285 13.43 16.37 -8.21
N GLU A 286 13.72 16.86 -9.42
CA GLU A 286 14.98 17.55 -9.73
C GLU A 286 15.15 18.83 -8.87
N LEU A 287 14.06 19.56 -8.62
CA LEU A 287 14.07 20.74 -7.75
C LEU A 287 14.38 20.34 -6.30
N LEU A 288 13.65 19.37 -5.75
CA LEU A 288 13.80 18.95 -4.36
C LEU A 288 15.13 18.22 -4.10
N GLU A 289 15.66 17.47 -5.07
CA GLU A 289 16.98 16.84 -5.00
C GLU A 289 18.07 17.89 -4.76
N ALA A 290 17.99 19.00 -5.47
CA ALA A 290 18.96 20.08 -5.34
C ALA A 290 18.78 20.91 -4.05
N VAL A 291 17.57 20.95 -3.48
CA VAL A 291 17.33 21.50 -2.14
C VAL A 291 17.92 20.58 -1.07
N GLN A 292 17.64 19.27 -1.14
CA GLN A 292 18.19 18.27 -0.23
C GLN A 292 19.72 18.29 -0.23
N ALA A 293 20.35 18.36 -1.41
CA ALA A 293 21.80 18.42 -1.51
C ALA A 293 22.42 19.59 -0.73
N ARG A 294 21.72 20.72 -0.64
CA ARG A 294 22.15 21.89 0.17
C ARG A 294 21.87 21.69 1.65
N LEU A 295 20.70 21.18 2.00
CA LEU A 295 20.33 20.90 3.40
C LEU A 295 21.31 19.93 4.06
N VAL A 296 21.74 18.89 3.36
CA VAL A 296 22.66 17.88 3.89
C VAL A 296 24.01 18.47 4.32
N VAL A 297 24.50 19.51 3.64
CA VAL A 297 25.82 20.12 3.91
C VAL A 297 25.74 21.42 4.71
N HIS A 298 24.56 22.04 4.81
CA HIS A 298 24.42 23.33 5.47
C HIS A 298 24.51 23.19 7.00
N PRO A 299 25.30 24.03 7.72
CA PRO A 299 25.56 23.83 9.15
C PRO A 299 24.33 23.78 10.06
N LEU A 300 23.20 24.38 9.64
CA LEU A 300 21.96 24.36 10.42
C LEU A 300 21.20 23.02 10.35
N THR A 301 21.43 22.23 9.31
CA THR A 301 20.63 21.03 8.96
C THR A 301 21.48 19.79 8.73
N SER A 302 22.80 19.95 8.64
CA SER A 302 23.74 18.85 8.47
C SER A 302 23.67 17.86 9.65
N PRO A 303 23.85 16.55 9.41
CA PRO A 303 23.81 15.54 10.48
C PRO A 303 24.74 15.87 11.66
N ILE A 304 24.19 15.91 12.88
CA ILE A 304 24.90 16.36 14.09
C ILE A 304 26.16 15.54 14.38
N LEU A 305 26.12 14.23 14.11
CA LEU A 305 27.25 13.31 14.35
C LEU A 305 28.24 13.26 13.18
N GLY A 306 28.05 14.08 12.14
CA GLY A 306 28.92 14.10 10.95
C GLY A 306 28.77 12.87 10.04
N ASN A 307 27.69 12.10 10.20
CA ASN A 307 27.40 10.96 9.32
C ASN A 307 27.13 11.44 7.88
N ASP A 308 27.59 10.67 6.90
CA ASP A 308 27.24 10.91 5.49
C ASP A 308 25.79 10.46 5.23
N HIS A 309 24.91 11.43 4.97
CA HIS A 309 23.50 11.21 4.64
C HIS A 309 23.33 10.34 3.39
N ASN A 310 24.13 10.61 2.35
CA ASN A 310 24.06 9.90 1.09
C ASN A 310 24.48 8.46 1.24
N GLU A 311 25.56 8.20 1.99
CA GLU A 311 26.02 6.84 2.31
C GLU A 311 24.93 6.06 3.06
N PHE A 312 24.34 6.68 4.08
CA PHE A 312 23.30 6.06 4.89
C PHE A 312 22.06 5.70 4.06
N ARG A 313 21.52 6.66 3.27
CA ARG A 313 20.29 6.45 2.49
C ARG A 313 20.46 5.57 1.26
N SER A 314 21.70 5.37 0.78
CA SER A 314 22.00 4.42 -0.31
C SER A 314 22.73 3.16 0.12
N ARG A 315 22.71 2.84 1.42
CA ARG A 315 23.29 1.59 1.92
C ARG A 315 22.68 0.39 1.17
N GLU A 316 23.55 -0.49 0.71
CA GLU A 316 23.22 -1.68 -0.11
C GLU A 316 22.59 -1.41 -1.50
N ASN A 317 22.41 -0.16 -1.91
CA ASN A 317 21.93 0.15 -3.24
C ASN A 317 23.05 -0.03 -4.28
N PRO A 318 22.73 -0.49 -5.51
CA PRO A 318 23.71 -0.51 -6.60
C PRO A 318 24.21 0.90 -6.92
N VAL A 319 25.49 1.00 -7.27
CA VAL A 319 26.15 2.27 -7.58
C VAL A 319 25.48 2.93 -8.80
N GLY A 320 25.23 4.24 -8.71
CA GLY A 320 24.64 5.02 -9.81
C GLY A 320 23.13 4.91 -9.97
N MET A 321 22.43 4.24 -9.05
CA MET A 321 20.97 4.18 -9.07
C MET A 321 20.35 5.49 -8.55
N PRO A 322 19.27 5.99 -9.18
CA PRO A 322 18.51 7.12 -8.66
C PRO A 322 18.02 6.82 -7.23
N LYS A 323 18.15 7.82 -6.34
CA LYS A 323 17.74 7.68 -4.94
C LYS A 323 16.33 8.21 -4.76
N MET A 324 15.61 7.70 -3.76
CA MET A 324 14.41 8.39 -3.30
C MET A 324 14.84 9.58 -2.43
N LEU A 325 14.06 10.66 -2.45
CA LEU A 325 14.31 11.83 -1.61
C LEU A 325 13.92 11.53 -0.15
N ASP A 326 14.66 12.12 0.78
CA ASP A 326 14.44 12.02 2.21
C ASP A 326 13.51 13.15 2.67
N GLY A 327 12.25 12.78 2.92
CA GLY A 327 11.22 13.71 3.35
C GLY A 327 11.54 14.38 4.68
N ASP A 328 12.20 13.70 5.61
CA ASP A 328 12.57 14.27 6.92
C ASP A 328 13.64 15.33 6.76
N MET A 329 14.63 15.08 5.89
CA MET A 329 15.65 16.08 5.54
C MET A 329 15.02 17.29 4.86
N LEU A 330 14.12 17.08 3.90
CA LEU A 330 13.45 18.16 3.18
C LEU A 330 12.52 18.99 4.06
N THR A 331 11.84 18.37 5.04
CA THR A 331 10.91 19.05 5.94
C THR A 331 11.62 20.06 6.84
N GLN A 332 12.90 19.84 7.18
CA GLN A 332 13.70 20.82 7.92
C GLN A 332 13.74 22.19 7.22
N PHE A 333 13.60 22.24 5.89
CA PHE A 333 13.53 23.51 5.16
C PHE A 333 12.34 24.37 5.61
N LEU A 334 11.20 23.76 5.92
CA LEU A 334 9.99 24.45 6.37
C LEU A 334 10.12 25.00 7.80
N GLU A 335 11.03 24.44 8.61
CA GLU A 335 11.28 24.88 10.00
C GLU A 335 12.21 26.11 10.07
N LEU A 336 12.86 26.47 8.96
CA LEU A 336 13.80 27.59 8.89
C LEU A 336 13.10 28.93 8.65
N THR A 337 13.70 30.00 9.15
CA THR A 337 13.27 31.37 8.82
C THR A 337 13.50 31.67 7.33
N SER A 338 12.74 32.62 6.76
CA SER A 338 12.89 32.99 5.34
C SER A 338 14.31 33.43 4.97
N MET A 339 15.02 34.10 5.90
CA MET A 339 16.43 34.47 5.69
C MET A 339 17.34 33.24 5.61
N GLN A 340 17.13 32.24 6.47
CA GLN A 340 17.90 31.00 6.45
C GLN A 340 17.58 30.16 5.20
N GLN A 341 16.31 30.04 4.83
CA GLN A 341 15.90 29.36 3.60
C GLN A 341 16.57 29.95 2.37
N GLN A 342 16.59 31.28 2.25
CA GLN A 342 17.26 31.97 1.15
C GLN A 342 18.78 31.77 1.18
N ALA A 343 19.40 31.76 2.37
CA ALA A 343 20.81 31.45 2.54
C ALA A 343 21.14 30.02 2.08
N ILE A 344 20.29 29.04 2.41
CA ILE A 344 20.46 27.65 1.96
C ILE A 344 20.36 27.55 0.44
N LEU A 345 19.33 28.12 -0.18
CA LEU A 345 19.16 28.07 -1.64
C LEU A 345 20.33 28.73 -2.38
N SER A 346 20.91 29.78 -1.78
CA SER A 346 22.08 30.49 -2.31
C SER A 346 23.41 29.80 -1.99
N CYS A 347 23.42 28.77 -1.15
CA CYS A 347 24.62 28.04 -0.75
C CYS A 347 25.25 27.33 -1.95
N GLU A 348 26.56 27.52 -2.11
CA GLU A 348 27.32 26.82 -3.13
C GLU A 348 27.62 25.39 -2.71
N LEU A 349 27.22 24.44 -3.57
CA LEU A 349 27.57 23.05 -3.41
C LEU A 349 29.05 22.79 -3.77
N PRO A 350 29.70 21.78 -3.17
CA PRO A 350 30.99 21.28 -3.64
C PRO A 350 30.93 20.84 -5.11
N ASP A 351 32.00 21.05 -5.87
CA ASP A 351 32.04 20.80 -7.32
C ASP A 351 31.73 19.33 -7.70
N ALA A 352 32.09 18.39 -6.84
CA ALA A 352 31.76 16.98 -7.00
C ALA A 352 30.24 16.74 -7.08
N ILE A 353 29.45 17.48 -6.29
CA ILE A 353 27.99 17.36 -6.24
C ILE A 353 27.32 18.25 -7.30
N LYS A 354 27.92 19.42 -7.61
CA LYS A 354 27.43 20.31 -8.69
C LYS A 354 27.40 19.59 -10.05
N SER A 355 28.36 18.70 -10.32
CA SER A 355 28.47 18.00 -11.61
C SER A 355 27.33 17.01 -11.91
N SER A 356 26.67 16.48 -10.87
CA SER A 356 25.58 15.50 -11.02
C SER A 356 24.18 16.13 -10.97
N LEU A 357 24.07 17.40 -10.58
CA LEU A 357 22.79 18.10 -10.40
C LEU A 357 22.52 19.05 -11.55
N LYS A 358 21.25 19.17 -11.93
CA LYS A 358 20.84 20.24 -12.84
C LYS A 358 20.94 21.61 -12.14
N PRO A 359 21.40 22.65 -12.85
CA PRO A 359 21.47 23.99 -12.28
C PRO A 359 20.07 24.51 -11.95
N LEU A 360 19.95 25.10 -10.76
CA LEU A 360 18.73 25.75 -10.31
C LEU A 360 18.42 26.98 -11.18
N PRO A 361 17.14 27.29 -11.48
CA PRO A 361 16.73 28.61 -12.00
C PRO A 361 17.15 29.81 -11.08
N PRO A 362 16.92 31.09 -11.45
CA PRO A 362 17.32 32.22 -10.62
C PRO A 362 16.45 32.45 -9.35
N SER A 363 17.08 33.07 -8.34
CA SER A 363 16.84 32.91 -6.88
C SER A 363 15.49 33.31 -6.28
N HIS A 364 14.79 34.34 -6.78
CA HIS A 364 13.55 34.82 -6.13
C HIS A 364 12.30 33.99 -6.48
N PHE A 365 12.26 33.37 -7.66
CA PHE A 365 11.13 32.52 -8.06
C PHE A 365 11.18 31.13 -7.39
N GLN A 366 12.34 30.78 -6.80
CA GLN A 366 12.60 29.45 -6.28
C GLN A 366 12.14 29.24 -4.86
N LEU A 367 12.27 30.24 -3.98
CA LEU A 367 11.88 30.09 -2.58
C LEU A 367 10.39 29.79 -2.48
N ASN A 368 9.55 30.62 -3.11
CA ASN A 368 8.10 30.42 -3.10
C ASN A 368 7.72 29.08 -3.74
N LEU A 369 8.36 28.69 -4.84
CA LEU A 369 8.10 27.41 -5.51
C LEU A 369 8.46 26.21 -4.61
N VAL A 370 9.62 26.25 -3.95
CA VAL A 370 10.08 25.19 -3.04
C VAL A 370 9.16 25.11 -1.82
N VAL A 371 8.84 26.24 -1.20
CA VAL A 371 7.93 26.29 -0.04
C VAL A 371 6.56 25.75 -0.43
N GLN A 372 5.94 26.25 -1.51
CA GLN A 372 4.64 25.77 -1.97
C GLN A 372 4.64 24.27 -2.29
N LEU A 373 5.71 23.78 -2.91
CA LEU A 373 5.85 22.36 -3.22
C LEU A 373 5.95 21.51 -1.95
N LEU A 374 6.80 21.91 -1.00
CA LEU A 374 6.98 21.21 0.28
C LEU A 374 5.72 21.29 1.15
N GLU A 375 5.07 22.45 1.23
CA GLU A 375 3.79 22.62 1.92
C GLU A 375 2.71 21.73 1.30
N ARG A 376 2.61 21.66 -0.04
CA ARG A 376 1.67 20.76 -0.71
C ARG A 376 1.94 19.30 -0.37
N VAL A 377 3.21 18.89 -0.38
CA VAL A 377 3.61 17.52 0.00
C VAL A 377 3.30 17.26 1.47
N HIS A 378 3.56 18.22 2.36
CA HIS A 378 3.29 18.10 3.79
C HIS A 378 1.79 18.06 4.10
N HIS A 379 0.98 18.94 3.49
CA HIS A 379 -0.48 18.95 3.66
C HIS A 379 -1.16 17.71 3.08
N ALA A 380 -0.57 17.04 2.09
CA ALA A 380 -1.07 15.76 1.61
C ALA A 380 -0.98 14.65 2.67
N LEU A 381 -0.09 14.80 3.65
CA LEU A 381 0.21 13.81 4.69
C LEU A 381 -0.58 14.03 5.98
N SER A 382 -1.15 15.23 6.19
CA SER A 382 -1.76 15.69 7.44
C SER A 382 -3.28 15.63 7.48
#